data_AF-A0A7V9RQY5-F1
#
_entry.id   AF-A0A7V9RQY5-F1
#
_cell.length_a   1.000
_cell.length_b   1.000
_cell.length_c   1.000
_cell.angle_alpha   90.00
_cell.angle_beta   90.00
_cell.angle_gamma   90.00
#
_symmetry.space_group_name_H-M   'P 1'
#
loop_
_entity.id
_entity.type
_entity.pdbx_description
1 polymer ?
#
loop_
_entity_poly.entity_id
_entity_poly.type
_entity_poly.pdbx_seq_one_letter_code
_entity_poly.pdbx_strand_id
1 'polypeptide(L)' 'MPDDRKRSDVSALLGIGIVVALCLVAGLGLGWVLDAAVGTTPVFLLVGLLLGIIAAGCYTVAEFRKQLKP' A
#
# COMPACT_ATOMS: atom_id res chain seq x y z
N MET A 1 -26.65 22.95 2.87
CA MET A 1 -26.57 21.48 3.07
C MET A 1 -25.18 21.16 3.61
N PRO A 2 -25.04 20.68 4.86
CA PRO A 2 -23.77 20.29 5.44
C PRO A 2 -23.65 18.76 5.54
N ASP A 3 -23.29 18.07 4.45
CA ASP A 3 -22.94 16.64 4.49
C ASP A 3 -21.89 16.18 3.45
N ASP A 4 -21.43 17.07 2.56
CA ASP A 4 -20.52 16.68 1.46
C ASP A 4 -19.06 16.46 1.93
N ARG A 5 -18.62 17.17 2.98
CA ARG A 5 -17.23 17.11 3.47
C ARG A 5 -16.87 15.76 4.10
N LYS A 6 -17.81 15.13 4.81
CA LYS A 6 -17.54 13.86 5.51
C LYS A 6 -17.43 12.68 4.54
N ARG A 7 -18.16 12.73 3.42
CA ARG A 7 -18.14 11.69 2.39
C ARG A 7 -16.84 11.71 1.59
N SER A 8 -16.31 12.89 1.28
CA SER A 8 -15.00 13.04 0.62
C SER A 8 -13.87 12.51 1.51
N ASP A 9 -13.88 12.82 2.82
CA ASP A 9 -12.84 12.34 3.74
C ASP A 9 -12.84 10.81 3.88
N VAL A 10 -14.02 10.19 4.04
CA VAL A 10 -14.11 8.73 4.13
C VAL A 10 -13.67 8.07 2.82
N SER A 11 -14.05 8.62 1.68
CA SER A 11 -13.64 8.08 0.37
C SER A 11 -12.13 8.21 0.12
N ALA A 12 -11.50 9.30 0.58
CA ALA A 12 -10.06 9.51 0.47
C ALA A 12 -9.28 8.55 1.37
N LEU A 13 -9.71 8.39 2.63
CA LEU A 13 -9.11 7.44 3.57
C LEU A 13 -9.24 6.00 3.08
N LEU A 14 -10.41 5.64 2.52
CA LEU A 14 -10.63 4.33 1.93
C LEU A 14 -9.73 4.10 0.70
N GLY A 15 -9.57 5.11 -0.15
CA GLY A 15 -8.67 5.06 -1.30
C GLY A 15 -7.22 4.80 -0.90
N ILE A 16 -6.71 5.50 0.12
CA ILE A 16 -5.37 5.28 0.67
C ILE A 16 -5.25 3.84 1.22
N GLY A 17 -6.24 3.38 1.99
CA GLY A 17 -6.26 2.02 2.52
C GLY A 17 -6.23 0.94 1.43
N ILE A 18 -6.97 1.12 0.34
CA ILE A 18 -6.98 0.22 -0.80
C ILE A 18 -5.60 0.18 -1.48
N VAL A 19 -4.97 1.32 -1.72
CA VAL A 19 -3.64 1.38 -2.36
C VAL A 19 -2.58 0.69 -1.49
N VAL A 20 -2.63 0.91 -0.18
CA VAL A 20 -1.75 0.23 0.79
C VAL A 20 -1.96 -1.28 0.74
N ALA A 21 -3.21 -1.74 0.80
CA ALA A 21 -3.52 -3.17 0.72
C ALA A 21 -3.05 -3.78 -0.60
N LEU A 22 -3.25 -3.10 -1.73
CA LEU A 22 -2.78 -3.55 -3.04
C LEU A 22 -1.25 -3.65 -3.11
N CYS A 23 -0.51 -2.66 -2.59
CA CYS A 23 0.96 -2.73 -2.51
C CYS A 23 1.44 -3.94 -1.71
N LEU A 24 0.81 -4.19 -0.57
CA LEU A 24 1.17 -5.32 0.29
C LEU A 24 0.85 -6.66 -0.38
N VAL A 25 -0.37 -6.83 -0.90
CA VAL A 25 -0.79 -8.06 -1.57
C VAL A 25 0.04 -8.32 -2.83
N ALA A 26 0.37 -7.28 -3.60
CA ALA A 26 1.24 -7.42 -4.77
C ALA A 26 2.66 -7.84 -4.37
N GLY A 27 3.26 -7.20 -3.35
CA GLY A 27 4.59 -7.54 -2.86
C GLY A 27 4.68 -8.94 -2.26
N LEU A 28 3.69 -9.32 -1.45
CA LEU A 28 3.54 -10.67 -0.90
C LEU A 28 3.30 -11.72 -1.99
N GLY A 29 2.37 -11.45 -2.91
CA GLY A 29 2.01 -12.38 -3.97
C GLY A 29 3.17 -12.65 -4.92
N LEU A 30 3.88 -11.60 -5.35
CA LEU A 30 5.08 -11.74 -6.17
C LEU A 30 6.18 -12.49 -5.44
N GLY A 31 6.46 -12.11 -4.19
CA GLY A 31 7.50 -12.75 -3.38
C GLY A 31 7.20 -14.22 -3.08
N TRP A 32 5.94 -14.58 -2.84
CA TRP A 32 5.53 -15.96 -2.63
C TRP A 32 5.63 -16.82 -3.90
N VAL A 33 5.22 -16.28 -5.06
CA VAL A 33 5.35 -16.99 -6.34
C VAL A 33 6.82 -17.21 -6.70
N LEU A 34 7.68 -16.21 -6.45
CA LEU A 34 9.14 -16.31 -6.63
C LEU A 34 9.74 -17.36 -5.69
N ASP A 35 9.43 -17.34 -4.40
CA ASP A 35 9.92 -18.36 -3.45
C ASP A 35 9.43 -19.77 -3.81
N ALA A 36 8.17 -19.91 -4.25
CA ALA A 36 7.60 -21.19 -4.67
C ALA A 36 8.24 -21.74 -5.95
N ALA A 37 8.63 -20.87 -6.88
CA ALA A 37 9.29 -21.26 -8.13
C ALA A 37 10.77 -21.64 -7.94
N VAL A 38 11.47 -20.97 -7.02
CA VAL A 38 12.92 -21.17 -6.79
C VAL A 38 13.19 -22.22 -5.70
N GLY A 39 12.19 -22.57 -4.88
CA GLY A 39 12.33 -23.56 -3.81
C GLY A 39 13.21 -23.07 -2.65
N THR A 40 13.42 -21.76 -2.55
CA THR A 40 14.24 -21.12 -1.52
C THR A 40 13.48 -20.97 -0.21
N THR A 41 14.23 -20.79 0.88
CA THR A 41 13.70 -20.24 2.14
C THR A 41 12.95 -18.92 1.84
N PRO A 42 11.96 -18.51 2.65
CA PRO A 42 10.96 -17.46 2.30
C PRO A 42 11.55 -16.03 2.26
N VAL A 43 12.62 -15.84 1.49
CA VAL A 43 13.44 -14.63 1.42
C VAL A 43 12.84 -13.68 0.39
N PHE A 44 12.38 -14.17 -0.78
CA PHE A 44 11.75 -13.30 -1.76
C PHE A 44 10.40 -12.76 -1.27
N LEU A 45 9.67 -13.54 -0.47
CA LEU A 45 8.45 -13.12 0.21
C LEU A 45 8.76 -12.04 1.24
N LEU A 46 9.81 -12.20 2.07
CA LEU A 46 10.22 -11.17 3.02
C LEU A 46 10.66 -9.87 2.34
N VAL A 47 11.46 -9.96 1.27
CA VAL A 47 11.90 -8.80 0.49
C VAL A 47 10.72 -8.13 -0.22
N GLY A 48 9.83 -8.92 -0.84
CA GLY A 48 8.62 -8.44 -1.51
C GLY A 48 7.66 -7.75 -0.55
N LEU A 49 7.49 -8.30 0.66
CA LEU A 49 6.72 -7.67 1.73
C LEU A 49 7.36 -6.36 2.18
N LEU A 50 8.68 -6.34 2.41
CA LEU A 50 9.39 -5.15 2.83
C LEU A 50 9.26 -4.02 1.80
N LEU A 51 9.40 -4.34 0.51
CA LEU A 51 9.18 -3.41 -0.60
C LEU A 51 7.74 -2.91 -0.65
N GLY A 52 6.75 -3.79 -0.44
CA GLY A 52 5.34 -3.42 -0.36
C GLY A 52 5.04 -2.43 0.77
N ILE A 53 5.63 -2.64 1.95
CA ILE A 53 5.50 -1.74 3.12
C ILE A 53 6.13 -0.38 2.82
N ILE A 54 7.34 -0.35 2.25
CA ILE A 54 8.03 0.89 1.91
C ILE A 54 7.22 1.67 0.86
N ALA A 55 6.76 1.01 -0.21
CA ALA A 55 5.96 1.64 -1.26
C ALA A 55 4.65 2.22 -0.71
N ALA A 56 3.93 1.45 0.11
CA ALA A 56 2.71 1.89 0.79
C ALA A 56 2.95 3.11 1.71
N GLY A 57 4.03 3.08 2.49
CA GLY A 57 4.43 4.20 3.36
C GLY A 57 4.77 5.46 2.56
N CYS A 58 5.59 5.33 1.52
CA CYS A 58 5.95 6.44 0.63
C CYS A 58 4.71 7.04 -0.05
N TYR A 59 3.80 6.21 -0.56
CA TYR A 59 2.55 6.67 -1.16
C TYR A 59 1.70 7.45 -0.15
N THR A 60 1.50 6.89 1.04
CA THR A 60 0.73 7.52 2.11
C THR A 60 1.31 8.87 2.49
N VAL A 61 2.62 8.95 2.73
CA VAL A 61 3.31 10.21 3.06
C VAL A 61 3.23 11.21 1.92
N ALA A 62 3.40 10.79 0.67
CA ALA A 62 3.28 11.68 -0.49
C ALA A 62 1.88 12.28 -0.62
N GLU A 63 0.84 11.48 -0.38
CA GLU A 63 -0.55 11.93 -0.45
C GLU A 63 -0.90 12.89 0.68
N PHE A 64 -0.46 12.60 1.92
CA PHE A 64 -0.58 13.53 3.04
C PHE A 64 0.19 14.83 2.79
N ARG A 65 1.41 14.75 2.24
CA ARG A 65 2.21 15.94 1.92
C ARG A 65 1.58 16.80 0.82
N LYS A 66 0.87 16.20 -0.14
CA LYS A 66 0.08 16.95 -1.13
C LYS A 66 -1.06 17.72 -0.48
N GLN A 67 -1.74 17.13 0.50
CA GLN A 67 -2.85 17.80 1.21
C GLN A 67 -2.38 18.90 2.17
N LEU A 68 -1.16 18.78 2.70
CA LEU A 68 -0.55 19.77 3.61
C LEU A 68 0.12 20.95 2.91
N LYS A 69 0.28 20.92 1.57
CA LYS A 69 0.85 22.04 0.83
C LYS A 69 -0.27 23.05 0.53
N PRO A 70 -0.23 24.27 1.11
CA PRO A 70 -1.26 25.28 0.96
C PRO A 70 -1.35 25.82 -0.47
#